data_AF-S3HM78-F1
#
_entry.id   AF-S3HM78-F1
#
_cell.length_a   1.000
_cell.length_b   1.000
_cell.length_c   1.000
_cell.angle_alpha   90.00
_cell.angle_beta   90.00
_cell.angle_gamma   90.00
#
_symmetry.space_group_name_H-M   'P 1'
#
loop_
_entity.id
_entity.type
_entity.pdbx_description
1 polymer ?
#
loop_
_entity_poly.entity_id
_entity_poly.type
_entity_poly.pdbx_seq_one_letter_code
_entity_poly.pdbx_strand_id
1 'polypeptide(L)' 'MTENTEKGQKSRKAAIERQAELRRERAAEKLRENLSRRKQQTRARRSGQADETDGLPAAKMDES' A
#
# COMPACT_ATOMS: atom_id res chain seq x y z
N MET A 1 -14.91 3.15 39.41
CA MET A 1 -15.48 2.70 38.12
C MET A 1 -14.78 3.30 36.89
N THR A 2 -14.10 4.43 37.00
CA THR A 2 -13.45 5.16 35.88
C THR A 2 -12.08 4.61 35.45
N GLU A 3 -11.34 3.98 36.35
CA GLU A 3 -9.98 3.50 36.05
C GLU A 3 -9.96 2.33 35.05
N ASN A 4 -10.99 1.48 35.04
CA ASN A 4 -11.07 0.35 34.11
C ASN A 4 -11.40 0.80 32.67
N THR A 5 -12.19 1.86 32.51
CA THR A 5 -12.49 2.44 31.19
C THR A 5 -11.27 3.11 30.58
N GLU A 6 -10.48 3.84 31.38
CA GLU A 6 -9.23 4.44 30.92
C GLU A 6 -8.18 3.40 30.49
N LYS A 7 -8.04 2.31 31.26
CA LYS A 7 -7.15 1.19 30.90
C LYS A 7 -7.57 0.53 29.58
N GLY A 8 -8.88 0.33 29.37
CA GLY A 8 -9.43 -0.21 28.12
C GLY A 8 -9.24 0.73 26.91
N GLN A 9 -9.32 2.05 27.12
CA GLN A 9 -9.04 3.04 26.07
C GLN A 9 -7.56 3.06 25.69
N LYS A 10 -6.66 3.00 26.69
CA LYS A 10 -5.20 2.94 26.48
C LYS A 10 -4.79 1.70 25.70
N SER A 11 -5.36 0.52 26.03
CA SER A 11 -5.04 -0.73 25.31
C SER A 11 -5.52 -0.71 23.86
N ARG A 12 -6.71 -0.14 23.60
CA ARG A 12 -7.23 0.03 22.23
C ARG A 12 -6.35 0.99 21.42
N LYS A 13 -5.91 2.11 22.01
CA LYS A 13 -5.00 3.06 21.36
C LYS A 13 -3.66 2.39 20.97
N ALA A 14 -3.05 1.63 21.89
CA ALA A 14 -1.83 0.89 21.62
C ALA A 14 -1.99 -0.19 20.53
N ALA A 15 -3.16 -0.83 20.43
CA ALA A 15 -3.45 -1.75 19.34
C ALA A 15 -3.56 -1.06 17.97
N ILE A 16 -4.19 0.13 17.93
CA ILE A 16 -4.32 0.93 16.71
C ILE A 16 -2.94 1.42 16.23
N GLU A 17 -2.10 1.91 17.14
CA GLU A 17 -0.74 2.39 16.83
C GLU A 17 0.13 1.26 16.24
N ARG A 18 0.12 0.07 16.85
CA ARG A 18 0.83 -1.11 16.30
C ARG A 18 0.34 -1.50 14.91
N GLN A 19 -0.97 -1.46 14.66
CA GLN A 19 -1.48 -1.72 13.31
C GLN A 19 -1.06 -0.64 12.31
N ALA A 20 -0.98 0.63 12.73
CA ALA A 20 -0.54 1.72 11.87
C ALA A 20 0.95 1.59 11.51
N GLU A 21 1.80 1.14 12.43
CA GLU A 21 3.20 0.78 12.17
C GLU A 21 3.32 -0.33 11.14
N LEU A 22 2.61 -1.45 11.34
CA LEU A 22 2.61 -2.56 10.38
C LEU A 22 2.12 -2.14 8.98
N ARG A 23 1.14 -1.22 8.89
CA ARG A 23 0.70 -0.67 7.60
C ARG A 23 1.78 0.17 6.94
N ARG A 24 2.50 1.00 7.71
CA ARG A 24 3.62 1.82 7.21
C ARG A 24 4.76 0.96 6.68
N GLU A 25 5.14 -0.09 7.40
CA GLU A 25 6.18 -1.03 6.98
C GLU A 25 5.82 -1.71 5.64
N ARG A 26 4.61 -2.27 5.54
CA ARG A 26 4.12 -2.87 4.29
C ARG A 26 4.06 -1.87 3.14
N ALA A 27 3.68 -0.62 3.41
CA ALA A 27 3.63 0.42 2.39
C ALA A 27 5.04 0.75 1.86
N ALA A 28 6.04 0.82 2.75
CA ALA A 28 7.42 1.06 2.37
C ALA A 28 8.00 -0.08 1.51
N GLU A 29 7.73 -1.33 1.89
CA GLU A 29 8.14 -2.51 1.11
C GLU A 29 7.50 -2.52 -0.29
N LYS A 30 6.16 -2.35 -0.35
CA LYS A 30 5.43 -2.25 -1.63
C LYS A 30 5.92 -1.11 -2.52
N LEU A 31 6.30 0.02 -1.92
CA LEU A 31 6.85 1.15 -2.66
C LEU A 31 8.19 0.79 -3.30
N ARG A 32 9.10 0.13 -2.56
CA ARG A 32 10.39 -0.35 -3.09
C ARG A 32 10.19 -1.31 -4.25
N GLU A 33 9.27 -2.27 -4.11
CA GLU A 33 8.93 -3.22 -5.17
C GLU A 33 8.39 -2.51 -6.42
N ASN A 34 7.42 -1.61 -6.25
CA ASN A 34 6.83 -0.84 -7.36
C ASN A 34 7.87 0.01 -8.09
N LEU A 35 8.77 0.67 -7.35
CA LEU A 35 9.85 1.45 -7.95
C LEU A 35 10.81 0.57 -8.75
N SER A 36 11.19 -0.60 -8.22
CA SER A 36 12.03 -1.56 -8.94
C SER A 36 11.36 -2.03 -10.23
N ARG A 37 10.08 -2.42 -10.16
CA ARG A 37 9.27 -2.85 -11.32
C ARG A 37 9.18 -1.74 -12.37
N ARG A 38 8.86 -0.51 -11.97
CA ARG A 38 8.78 0.65 -12.87
C ARG A 38 10.13 0.98 -13.52
N LYS A 39 11.23 0.81 -12.79
CA LYS A 39 12.59 1.00 -13.32
C LYS A 39 12.95 -0.05 -14.37
N GLN A 40 12.57 -1.31 -14.15
CA GLN A 40 12.75 -2.39 -15.12
C GLN A 40 11.93 -2.11 -16.39
N GLN A 41 10.65 -1.79 -16.23
CA GLN A 41 9.75 -1.44 -17.34
C GLN A 41 10.28 -0.24 -18.17
N THR A 42 10.75 0.82 -17.51
CA THR A 42 11.34 1.98 -18.20
C THR A 42 12.58 1.60 -19.01
N ARG A 43 13.42 0.69 -18.49
CA ARG A 43 14.58 0.18 -19.23
C ARG A 43 14.17 -0.68 -20.42
N ALA A 44 13.21 -1.59 -20.24
CA ALA A 44 12.66 -2.41 -21.31
C ALA A 44 12.14 -1.55 -22.48
N ARG A 45 11.34 -0.52 -22.18
CA ARG A 45 10.84 0.43 -23.19
C ARG A 45 11.98 1.16 -23.92
N ARG A 46 13.03 1.59 -23.20
CA ARG A 46 14.20 2.24 -23.82
C ARG A 46 15.01 1.29 -24.70
N SER A 47 15.09 0.01 -24.34
CA SER A 47 15.78 -1.00 -25.13
C SER A 47 14.91 -1.60 -26.26
N GLY A 48 13.70 -1.04 -26.51
CA GLY A 48 12.79 -1.55 -27.53
C GLY A 48 12.16 -2.92 -27.21
N GLN A 49 12.24 -3.36 -25.96
CA GLN A 49 11.59 -4.60 -25.52
C GLN A 49 10.09 -4.37 -25.34
N ALA A 50 9.29 -5.38 -25.67
CA ALA A 50 7.84 -5.33 -25.50
C ALA A 50 7.49 -5.15 -24.01
N ASP A 51 6.54 -4.27 -23.72
CA ASP A 51 6.01 -4.09 -22.37
C ASP A 51 4.98 -5.21 -22.12
N GLU A 52 5.38 -6.27 -21.40
CA GLU A 52 4.49 -7.40 -21.05
C GLU A 52 3.43 -7.03 -19.99
N THR A 53 3.31 -5.75 -19.63
CA THR A 53 2.36 -5.32 -18.60
C THR A 53 0.96 -5.21 -19.21
N ASP A 54 0.05 -6.07 -18.76
CA ASP A 54 -1.38 -5.90 -19.05
C ASP A 54 -1.86 -4.55 -18.53
N GLY A 55 -2.49 -3.76 -19.41
CA GLY A 55 -3.03 -2.45 -19.06
C GLY A 55 -4.04 -2.55 -17.92
N LEU A 56 -4.14 -1.47 -17.11
CA LEU A 56 -5.20 -1.41 -16.10
C LEU A 56 -6.57 -1.46 -16.80
N PRO A 57 -7.53 -2.24 -16.28
CA PRO A 57 -8.87 -2.27 -16.83
C PRO A 57 -9.45 -0.86 -16.82
N ALA A 58 -10.14 -0.49 -17.91
CA ALA A 58 -10.82 0.80 -17.98
C ALA A 58 -11.70 0.98 -16.74
N ALA A 59 -11.62 2.16 -16.12
CA ALA A 59 -12.51 2.51 -15.02
C ALA A 59 -13.94 2.28 -15.50
N LYS A 60 -14.75 1.56 -14.70
CA LYS A 60 -16.17 1.38 -14.98
C LYS A 60 -16.74 2.79 -15.09
N MET A 61 -17.17 3.19 -16.30
CA MET A 61 -17.95 4.41 -16.42
C MET A 61 -19.24 4.14 -15.64
N ASP A 62 -19.43 4.95 -14.61
CA ASP A 62 -20.65 4.95 -13.82
C ASP A 62 -21.81 5.26 -14.77
N GLU A 63 -22.63 4.27 -15.07
CA GLU A 63 -23.92 4.46 -15.74
C GLU A 63 -24.85 5.14 -14.72
N SER A 64 -24.75 6.48 -14.64
CA SER A 64 -25.73 7.35 -13.98
C SER A 64 -26.93 7.61 -14.89
#